data_AF-A0A540NTF9-F1
#
_entry.id   AF-A0A540NTF9-F1
#
_cell.length_a   1.000
_cell.length_b   1.000
_cell.length_c   1.000
_cell.angle_alpha   90.00
_cell.angle_beta   90.00
_cell.angle_gamma   90.00
#
_symmetry.space_group_name_H-M   'P 1'
#
loop_
_entity.id
_entity.type
_entity.pdbx_description
1 polymer ?
#
loop_
_entity_poly.entity_id
_entity_poly.type
_entity_poly.pdbx_seq_one_letter_code
_entity_poly.pdbx_strand_id
1 'polypeptide(L)' 'MFAVPSSGRSGGLCAMWKTEANLLLRSYSSNHIDLEVGGVGDDIHWRVTFFYGFPAEGDRHKSWSLL' A
#
# COMPACT_ATOMS: atom_id res chain seq x y z
N MET A 1 -1.12 -3.79 11.53
CA MET A 1 -1.05 -4.61 10.29
C MET A 1 -2.29 -4.33 9.47
N PHE A 2 -2.13 -4.20 8.16
CA PHE A 2 -3.21 -4.12 7.18
C PHE A 2 -2.90 -5.08 6.04
N ALA A 3 -3.91 -5.83 5.59
CA ALA A 3 -3.73 -6.82 4.55
C ALA A 3 -4.81 -6.67 3.47
N VAL A 4 -4.39 -6.80 2.22
CA VAL A 4 -5.27 -6.98 1.07
C VAL A 4 -5.19 -8.46 0.67
N PRO A 5 -6.31 -9.20 0.76
CA PRO A 5 -6.31 -10.62 0.45
C PRO A 5 -6.00 -10.86 -1.03
N SER A 6 -5.53 -12.07 -1.34
CA SER A 6 -5.39 -12.49 -2.73
C SER A 6 -6.75 -12.65 -3.40
N SER A 7 -6.78 -12.46 -4.72
CA SER A 7 -7.92 -12.81 -5.57
C SER A 7 -7.59 -14.04 -6.41
N GLY A 8 -8.24 -15.17 -6.12
CA GLY A 8 -7.97 -16.44 -6.81
C GLY A 8 -6.52 -16.94 -6.58
N ARG A 9 -5.76 -17.11 -7.67
CA ARG A 9 -4.37 -17.61 -7.63
C ARG A 9 -3.31 -16.49 -7.62
N SER A 10 -3.73 -15.23 -7.48
CA SER A 10 -2.80 -14.10 -7.33
C SER A 10 -2.16 -14.08 -5.93
N GLY A 11 -1.12 -13.26 -5.77
CA GLY A 11 -0.60 -12.92 -4.44
C GLY A 11 -1.55 -12.00 -3.66
N GLY A 12 -1.22 -11.72 -2.41
CA GLY A 12 -1.85 -10.68 -1.60
C GLY A 12 -0.81 -9.66 -1.14
N LEU A 13 -1.28 -8.55 -0.58
CA LEU A 13 -0.40 -7.51 -0.01
C LEU A 13 -0.58 -7.45 1.50
N CYS A 14 0.52 -7.23 2.21
CA CYS A 14 0.51 -7.04 3.65
C CYS A 14 1.46 -5.90 4.02
N ALA A 15 0.94 -4.94 4.79
CA ALA A 15 1.73 -3.93 5.47
C ALA A 15 1.75 -4.24 6.97
N MET A 16 2.95 -4.39 7.52
CA MET A 16 3.19 -4.60 8.94
C MET A 16 4.06 -3.49 9.48
N TRP A 17 3.81 -3.12 10.73
CA TRP A 17 4.54 -2.07 11.43
C TRP A 17 4.54 -2.38 12.91
N LYS A 18 5.47 -1.75 13.63
CA LYS A 18 5.54 -1.85 15.08
C LYS A 18 4.44 -1.00 15.72
N THR A 19 3.96 -1.40 16.90
CA THR A 19 2.85 -0.73 17.59
C THR A 19 3.13 0.74 17.89
N GLU A 20 4.39 1.11 18.10
CA GLU A 20 4.82 2.49 18.32
C GLU A 20 4.76 3.40 17.08
N ALA A 21 4.58 2.84 15.88
CA ALA A 21 4.49 3.64 14.65
C ALA A 21 3.07 4.19 14.45
N ASN A 22 2.95 5.51 14.38
CA ASN A 22 1.71 6.19 13.99
C ASN A 22 1.54 6.12 12.48
N LEU A 23 0.51 5.40 12.02
CA LEU A 23 0.19 5.27 10.59
C LEU A 23 -1.28 5.56 10.30
N LEU A 24 -1.53 6.19 9.16
CA LEU A 24 -2.85 6.40 8.59
C LEU A 24 -2.94 5.73 7.21
N LEU A 25 -3.96 4.90 7.01
CA LEU A 25 -4.25 4.32 5.70
C LEU A 25 -4.89 5.38 4.81
N ARG A 26 -4.24 5.72 3.70
CA ARG A 26 -4.74 6.70 2.72
C ARG A 26 -5.58 6.05 1.63
N SER A 27 -5.07 4.98 1.05
CA SER A 27 -5.77 4.21 0.01
C SER A 27 -5.19 2.81 -0.11
N TYR A 28 -5.94 1.91 -0.75
CA TYR A 28 -5.46 0.59 -1.10
C TYR A 28 -6.21 0.03 -2.31
N SER A 29 -5.62 -0.96 -2.95
CA SER A 29 -6.22 -1.79 -3.99
C SER A 29 -5.62 -3.20 -3.92
N SER A 30 -6.01 -4.10 -4.83
CA SER A 30 -5.31 -5.38 -5.04
C SER A 30 -3.82 -5.22 -5.36
N ASN A 31 -3.40 -4.02 -5.77
CA ASN A 31 -2.09 -3.74 -6.34
C ASN A 31 -1.31 -2.69 -5.56
N HIS A 32 -1.87 -2.08 -4.51
CA HIS A 32 -1.10 -1.20 -3.63
C HIS A 32 -1.71 -1.04 -2.24
N ILE A 33 -0.87 -0.63 -1.29
CA ILE A 33 -1.26 -0.10 0.01
C ILE A 33 -0.51 1.21 0.20
N ASP A 34 -1.22 2.30 0.44
CA ASP A 34 -0.65 3.63 0.63
C ASP A 34 -0.90 4.12 2.06
N LEU A 35 0.19 4.41 2.77
CA LEU A 35 0.19 4.78 4.19
C LEU A 35 0.90 6.12 4.37
N GLU A 36 0.38 6.92 5.29
CA GLU A 36 1.08 8.05 5.87
C GLU A 36 1.64 7.63 7.23
N VAL A 37 2.87 8.02 7.53
CA VAL A 37 3.57 7.79 8.79
C VAL A 37 3.78 9.12 9.47
N GLY A 38 3.43 9.21 10.75
CA GLY A 38 3.51 10.42 11.55
C GLY A 38 2.20 10.65 12.30
N GLY A 39 2.30 11.10 13.54
CA GLY A 39 1.18 11.41 14.42
C GLY A 39 0.79 12.89 14.38
N VAL A 40 -0.31 13.20 15.05
CA VAL A 40 -0.75 14.60 15.24
C VAL A 40 0.32 15.35 16.04
N GLY A 41 0.90 16.39 15.45
CA GLY A 41 1.93 17.21 16.07
C GLY A 41 3.37 16.85 15.66
N ASP A 42 3.57 15.86 14.79
CA ASP A 42 4.87 15.60 14.19
C ASP A 42 5.16 16.61 13.07
N ASP A 43 6.37 17.17 13.05
CA ASP A 43 6.78 18.12 12.00
C ASP A 43 7.05 17.44 10.66
N ILE A 44 7.29 16.12 10.67
CA ILE A 44 7.64 15.34 9.48
C ILE A 44 6.70 14.15 9.35
N HIS A 45 5.95 14.16 8.25
CA HIS A 45 5.16 13.03 7.80
C HIS A 45 5.86 12.33 6.63
N TRP A 46 5.92 11.01 6.67
CA TRP A 46 6.44 10.20 5.57
C TRP A 46 5.30 9.52 4.85
N ARG A 47 5.41 9.36 3.54
CA ARG A 47 4.49 8.53 2.77
C ARG A 47 5.17 7.24 2.38
N VAL A 48 4.53 6.13 2.66
CA VAL A 48 5.01 4.79 2.30
C VAL A 48 3.94 4.11 1.45
N THR A 49 4.32 3.81 0.22
CA THR A 49 3.46 3.08 -0.71
C THR A 49 4.06 1.72 -1.02
N PHE A 50 3.36 0.66 -0.63
CA PHE A 50 3.65 -0.70 -1.07
C PHE A 50 2.96 -0.93 -2.40
N PHE A 51 3.72 -1.27 -3.43
CA PHE A 51 3.21 -1.42 -4.78
C PHE A 51 3.44 -2.83 -5.31
N TYR A 52 2.38 -3.41 -5.89
CA TYR A 52 2.38 -4.69 -6.58
C TYR A 52 1.77 -4.49 -7.97
N GLY A 53 2.63 -4.36 -8.98
CA GLY A 53 2.20 -4.06 -10.35
C GLY A 53 1.30 -5.12 -10.97
N PHE A 54 0.62 -4.76 -12.04
CA PHE A 54 -0.14 -5.72 -12.85
C PHE A 54 0.82 -6.63 -13.61
N PRO A 55 0.82 -7.96 -13.33
CA PRO A 55 1.79 -8.88 -13.94
C PRO A 55 1.45 -9.19 -15.41
N ALA A 56 0.17 -9.11 -15.78
CA ALA A 56 -0.28 -9.31 -17.15
C ALA A 56 0.25 -8.20 -18.05
N GLU A 57 0.90 -8.57 -19.16
CA GLU A 57 1.59 -7.63 -20.05
C GLU A 57 0.67 -6.51 -20.57
N GLY A 58 -0.53 -6.86 -21.01
CA GLY A 58 -1.53 -5.90 -21.50
C GLY A 58 -1.98 -4.88 -20.44
N ASP A 59 -1.83 -5.20 -19.16
CA ASP A 59 -2.27 -4.36 -18.04
C ASP A 59 -1.13 -3.60 -17.37
N ARG A 60 0.14 -3.78 -17.79
CA ARG A 60 1.29 -3.10 -17.18
C ARG A 60 1.14 -1.57 -17.16
N HIS A 61 0.46 -0.99 -18.14
CA HIS A 61 0.19 0.45 -18.18
C HIS A 61 -0.67 0.92 -16.99
N LYS A 62 -1.59 0.07 -16.49
CA LYS A 62 -2.42 0.37 -15.31
C LYS A 62 -1.59 0.52 -14.04
N SER A 63 -0.41 -0.11 -13.98
CA SER A 63 0.53 0.02 -12.86
C SER A 63 0.94 1.48 -12.64
N TRP A 64 1.13 2.22 -13.73
CA TRP A 64 1.55 3.63 -13.69
C TRP A 64 0.39 4.59 -13.41
N SER A 65 -0.86 4.13 -13.48
CA SER A 65 -2.06 4.94 -13.25
C SER A 65 -2.63 4.81 -11.83
N LEU A 66 -2.00 3.98 -10.99
CA LEU A 66 -2.51 3.59 -9.67
C LEU A 66 -2.17 4.59 -8.55
N LEU A 67 -1.25 5.52 -8.77
CA LEU A 67 -0.72 6.49 -7.80
C LEU A 67 -0.57 7.87 -8.45
#